data_AF-A0A6L5EQ81-F1
#
_entry.id   AF-A0A6L5EQ81-F1
#
_cell.length_a   1.000
_cell.length_b   1.000
_cell.length_c   1.000
_cell.angle_alpha   90.00
_cell.angle_beta   90.00
_cell.angle_gamma   90.00
#
_symmetry.space_group_name_H-M   'P 1'
#
loop_
_entity.id
_entity.type
_entity.pdbx_description
1 polymer ?
#
loop_
_entity_poly.entity_id
_entity_poly.type
_entity_poly.pdbx_seq_one_letter_code
_entity_poly.pdbx_strand_id
1 'polypeptide(L)'
;MRLAHVVEPSPSLDQAAVTDRRQDGAVGEIRIGTSGWVYDSWRGPFYPADLPRRRQLEYLSRQMRTAELNGSFYSLQRPERYRGWRDAVPPATSCSR
;
A
#
# COMPACT_ATOMS: atom_id res chain seq x y z
N MET A 1 50.17 32.47 43.66
CA MET A 1 50.64 31.45 42.69
C MET A 1 49.38 30.76 42.15
N ARG A 2 49.05 30.94 40.86
CA ARG A 2 47.77 30.53 40.26
C ARG A 2 47.80 29.02 39.96
N LEU A 3 46.88 28.23 40.54
CA LEU A 3 46.58 26.89 40.06
C LEU A 3 45.74 27.01 38.77
N ALA A 4 46.25 26.49 37.66
CA ALA A 4 45.50 26.32 36.43
C ALA A 4 44.63 25.06 36.57
N HIS A 5 43.31 25.24 36.53
CA HIS A 5 42.37 24.13 36.35
C HIS A 5 42.46 23.70 34.88
N VAL A 6 42.96 22.48 34.63
CA VAL A 6 42.84 21.83 33.33
C VAL A 6 41.38 21.42 33.17
N VAL A 7 40.73 21.91 32.12
CA VAL A 7 39.41 21.46 31.69
C VAL A 7 39.64 20.35 30.67
N GLU A 8 39.26 19.13 31.03
CA GLU A 8 39.21 18.00 30.09
C GLU A 8 38.14 18.26 29.02
N PRO A 9 38.40 17.97 27.73
CA PRO A 9 37.40 18.12 26.69
C PRO A 9 36.31 17.03 26.83
N SER A 10 35.04 17.45 26.72
CA SER A 10 33.91 16.53 26.59
C SER A 10 34.08 15.63 25.37
N PRO A 11 33.77 14.32 25.45
CA PRO A 11 33.76 13.47 24.27
C PRO A 11 32.65 13.96 23.33
N SER A 12 33.05 14.38 22.13
CA SER A 12 32.15 14.65 21.01
C SER A 12 31.37 13.39 20.68
N LEU A 13 30.04 13.49 20.66
CA LEU A 13 29.15 12.48 20.08
C LEU A 13 29.33 12.50 18.57
N ASP A 14 30.40 11.85 18.10
CA ASP A 14 30.57 11.54 16.70
C ASP A 14 30.69 10.02 16.56
N GLN A 15 29.87 9.48 15.64
CA GLN A 15 29.93 8.12 15.10
C GLN A 15 29.27 7.02 15.94
N ALA A 16 28.01 7.21 16.33
CA ALA A 16 27.10 6.07 16.30
C ALA A 16 26.89 5.71 14.82
N ALA A 17 27.66 4.75 14.33
CA ALA A 17 27.38 4.09 13.06
C ALA A 17 25.91 3.65 13.09
N VAL A 18 25.05 4.37 12.36
CA VAL A 18 23.76 3.85 11.91
C VAL A 18 24.12 2.70 10.97
N THR A 19 24.42 1.56 11.60
CA THR A 19 24.55 0.29 10.92
C THR A 19 23.16 0.04 10.35
N ASP A 20 23.06 0.24 9.04
CA ASP A 20 21.98 -0.23 8.19
C ASP A 20 21.79 -1.72 8.49
N ARG A 21 20.90 -2.02 9.44
CA ARG A 21 20.41 -3.37 9.67
C ARG A 21 19.60 -3.72 8.43
N ARG A 22 20.27 -4.15 7.38
CA ARG A 22 19.64 -5.02 6.38
C ARG A 22 19.26 -6.28 7.13
N GLN A 23 18.01 -6.34 7.56
CA GLN A 23 17.43 -7.57 8.01
C GLN A 23 17.41 -8.48 6.79
N ASP A 24 18.32 -9.45 6.72
CA ASP A 24 18.19 -10.62 5.83
C ASP A 24 17.07 -11.55 6.37
N GLY A 25 15.92 -10.96 6.64
CA GLY A 25 14.65 -11.66 6.82
C GLY A 25 14.01 -11.83 5.45
N ALA A 26 13.32 -12.95 5.24
CA ALA A 26 12.60 -13.23 4.01
C ALA A 26 11.89 -11.97 3.49
N VAL A 27 12.18 -11.58 2.24
CA VAL A 27 11.60 -10.38 1.63
C VAL A 27 10.08 -10.53 1.64
N GLY A 28 9.40 -9.72 2.46
CA GLY A 28 7.94 -9.71 2.53
C GLY A 28 7.34 -9.20 1.22
N GLU A 29 6.27 -9.84 0.76
CA GLU A 29 5.56 -9.36 -0.43
C GLU A 29 4.71 -8.13 -0.10
N ILE A 30 5.11 -6.97 -0.61
CA ILE A 30 4.34 -5.73 -0.49
C ILE A 30 3.27 -5.70 -1.59
N ARG A 31 2.01 -5.41 -1.20
CA ARG A 31 0.88 -5.24 -2.12
C ARG A 31 0.32 -3.82 -2.00
N ILE A 32 0.14 -3.17 -3.14
CA ILE A 32 -0.40 -1.81 -3.24
C ILE A 32 -1.76 -1.88 -3.96
N GLY A 33 -2.70 -1.09 -3.46
CA GLY A 33 -4.08 -1.02 -3.95
C GLY A 33 -4.79 0.26 -3.53
N THR A 34 -6.09 0.33 -3.79
CA THR A 34 -6.92 1.50 -3.52
C THR A 34 -7.99 1.24 -2.47
N SER A 35 -8.40 2.28 -1.74
CA SER A 35 -9.49 2.19 -0.75
C SER A 35 -10.88 2.31 -1.41
N GLY A 36 -11.17 1.44 -2.37
CA GLY A 36 -12.36 1.48 -3.23
C GLY A 36 -12.02 1.74 -4.69
N TRP A 37 -13.03 1.69 -5.56
CA TRP A 37 -12.83 1.76 -7.02
C TRP A 37 -13.88 2.59 -7.78
N VAL A 38 -14.92 3.06 -7.11
CA VAL A 38 -15.94 3.86 -7.78
C VAL A 38 -15.75 5.33 -7.43
N TYR A 39 -15.07 6.03 -8.33
CA TYR A 39 -14.89 7.49 -8.25
C TYR A 39 -15.16 8.11 -9.61
N ASP A 40 -16.05 9.09 -9.68
CA ASP A 40 -16.37 9.76 -10.94
C ASP A 40 -15.22 10.64 -11.43
N SER A 41 -14.42 11.19 -10.52
CA SER A 41 -13.20 11.95 -10.84
C SER A 41 -12.14 11.12 -11.58
N TRP A 42 -12.23 9.79 -11.53
CA TRP A 42 -11.29 8.90 -12.24
C TRP A 42 -11.70 8.64 -13.68
N ARG A 43 -12.91 9.04 -14.11
CA ARG A 43 -13.37 8.91 -15.49
C ARG A 43 -12.66 9.92 -16.38
N GLY A 44 -11.94 9.43 -17.38
CA GLY A 44 -11.02 10.21 -18.22
C GLY A 44 -9.57 9.97 -17.82
N PRO A 45 -9.11 10.45 -16.64
CA PRO A 45 -7.72 10.33 -16.23
C PRO A 45 -7.23 8.88 -16.01
N PHE A 46 -8.11 7.99 -15.53
CA PHE A 46 -7.75 6.61 -15.20
C PHE A 46 -8.66 5.58 -15.88
N TYR A 47 -9.98 5.79 -15.83
CA TYR A 47 -10.96 4.98 -16.53
C TYR A 47 -11.24 5.55 -17.92
N PRO A 48 -11.39 4.71 -18.96
CA PRO A 48 -11.96 5.14 -20.23
C PRO A 48 -13.30 5.86 -20.02
N ALA A 49 -13.54 6.92 -20.78
CA ALA A 49 -14.69 7.81 -20.58
C ALA A 49 -16.03 7.07 -20.68
N ASP A 50 -16.10 6.07 -21.56
CA ASP A 50 -17.26 5.24 -21.85
C ASP A 50 -17.34 3.96 -20.99
N LEU A 51 -16.41 3.75 -20.04
CA LEU A 51 -16.38 2.54 -19.23
C LEU A 51 -17.64 2.45 -18.33
N PRO A 52 -18.45 1.39 -18.47
CA PRO A 52 -19.61 1.19 -17.60
C PRO A 52 -19.17 1.03 -16.14
N ARG A 53 -19.87 1.69 -15.20
CA ARG A 53 -19.55 1.64 -13.75
C ARG A 53 -19.39 0.20 -13.22
N ARG A 54 -20.22 -0.72 -13.70
CA ARG A 54 -20.18 -2.15 -13.31
C ARG A 54 -18.87 -2.86 -13.68
N ARG A 55 -18.11 -2.36 -14.66
CA ARG A 55 -16.83 -2.91 -15.12
C ARG A 55 -15.61 -2.19 -14.53
N GLN A 56 -15.79 -1.18 -13.68
CA GLN A 56 -14.67 -0.47 -13.07
C GLN A 56 -13.79 -1.37 -12.20
N LEU A 57 -14.38 -2.32 -11.47
CA LEU A 57 -13.61 -3.29 -10.69
C LEU A 57 -12.79 -4.22 -11.60
N GLU A 58 -13.40 -4.71 -12.68
CA GLU A 58 -12.69 -5.53 -13.68
C GLU A 58 -11.51 -4.75 -14.26
N TYR A 59 -11.73 -3.49 -14.66
CA TYR A 59 -10.66 -2.65 -15.18
C TYR A 59 -9.55 -2.42 -14.16
N LEU A 60 -9.91 -2.03 -12.92
CA LEU A 60 -8.95 -1.78 -11.84
C LEU A 60 -8.11 -3.03 -11.53
N SER A 61 -8.73 -4.21 -11.52
CA SER A 61 -8.07 -5.48 -11.20
C SER A 61 -6.99 -5.90 -12.20
N ARG A 62 -6.99 -5.31 -13.41
CA ARG A 62 -5.93 -5.50 -14.40
C ARG A 62 -4.74 -4.57 -14.17
N GLN A 63 -4.91 -3.50 -13.39
CA GLN A 63 -3.87 -2.50 -13.10
C GLN A 63 -3.26 -2.67 -11.71
N MET A 64 -4.04 -3.16 -10.73
CA MET A 64 -3.63 -3.28 -9.33
C MET A 64 -3.94 -4.67 -8.78
N ARG A 65 -3.12 -5.14 -7.82
CA ARG A 65 -3.26 -6.48 -7.22
C ARG A 65 -4.25 -6.52 -6.07
N THR A 66 -4.54 -5.38 -5.45
CA THR A 66 -5.48 -5.28 -4.33
C THR A 66 -6.41 -4.08 -4.49
N ALA A 67 -7.62 -4.20 -3.96
CA ALA A 67 -8.58 -3.13 -3.81
C ALA A 67 -9.41 -3.41 -2.55
N GLU A 68 -9.66 -2.39 -1.75
CA GLU A 68 -10.43 -2.49 -0.52
C GLU A 68 -11.93 -2.33 -0.81
N LEU A 69 -12.73 -3.11 -0.08
CA LEU A 69 -14.17 -3.06 -0.16
C LEU A 69 -14.75 -2.27 1.02
N ASN A 70 -15.25 -1.06 0.73
CA ASN A 70 -15.79 -0.16 1.76
C ASN A 70 -17.32 -0.14 1.84
N GLY A 71 -18.03 -0.68 0.83
CA GLY A 71 -19.49 -0.59 0.75
C GLY A 71 -20.23 -1.25 1.94
N SER A 72 -19.60 -2.26 2.57
CA SER A 72 -20.15 -2.94 3.75
C SER A 72 -20.22 -2.06 5.00
N PHE A 73 -19.41 -1.00 5.07
CA PHE A 73 -19.46 -0.06 6.20
C PHE A 73 -20.78 0.70 6.27
N TYR A 74 -21.38 1.00 5.10
CA TYR A 74 -22.59 1.80 5.01
C TYR A 74 -23.88 0.97 5.01
N SER A 75 -23.80 -0.31 4.62
CA SER A 75 -24.92 -1.24 4.65
C SER A 75 -24.46 -2.66 4.38
N LEU A 76 -25.16 -3.64 4.95
CA LEU A 76 -24.92 -5.04 4.64
C LEU A 76 -25.21 -5.31 3.15
N GLN A 77 -24.22 -5.88 2.47
CA GLN A 77 -24.36 -6.24 1.06
C GLN A 77 -24.92 -7.64 0.93
N ARG A 78 -25.72 -7.87 -0.11
CA ARG A 78 -26.23 -9.20 -0.44
C ARG A 78 -25.07 -10.14 -0.80
N PRO A 79 -25.12 -11.43 -0.44
CA PRO A 79 -24.10 -12.42 -0.81
C PRO A 79 -23.80 -12.46 -2.30
N GLU A 80 -24.82 -12.27 -3.14
CA GLU A 80 -24.69 -12.22 -4.59
C GLU A 80 -23.75 -11.10 -5.08
N ARG A 81 -23.69 -9.96 -4.38
CA ARG A 81 -22.75 -8.88 -4.76
C ARG A 81 -21.31 -9.27 -4.53
N TYR A 82 -21.01 -9.91 -3.40
CA TYR A 82 -19.65 -10.41 -3.12
C TYR A 82 -19.19 -11.42 -4.16
N ARG A 83 -20.07 -12.35 -4.56
CA ARG A 83 -19.80 -13.29 -5.64
C ARG A 83 -19.55 -12.56 -6.96
N GLY A 84 -20.42 -11.61 -7.32
CA GLY A 84 -20.25 -10.80 -8.52
C GLY A 84 -18.94 -10.01 -8.56
N TRP A 85 -18.48 -9.45 -7.43
CA TRP A 85 -17.19 -8.76 -7.37
C TRP A 85 -16.00 -9.72 -7.49
N ARG A 86 -16.07 -10.88 -6.83
CA ARG A 86 -15.04 -11.93 -6.95
C ARG A 86 -14.93 -12.42 -8.39
N ASP A 87 -16.05 -12.63 -9.06
CA ASP A 87 -16.07 -13.18 -10.44
C ASP A 87 -15.69 -12.11 -11.48
N ALA A 88 -15.72 -10.83 -11.12
CA ALA A 88 -15.32 -9.71 -11.98
C ALA A 88 -13.80 -9.47 -12.02
N VAL A 89 -13.02 -10.12 -11.16
CA VAL A 89 -11.56 -9.98 -11.13
C VAL A 89 -10.88 -11.25 -11.66
N PRO A 90 -9.71 -11.14 -12.30
CA PRO A 90 -8.94 -12.30 -12.69
C PRO A 90 -8.62 -13.19 -11.48
N PRO A 91 -8.48 -14.52 -11.67
CA PRO A 91 -8.01 -15.39 -10.62
C PRO A 91 -6.65 -14.90 -10.11
N ALA A 92 -6.47 -14.93 -8.78
CA ALA A 92 -5.23 -14.50 -8.16
C ALA A 92 -4.07 -15.35 -8.70
N THR A 93 -3.26 -14.75 -9.56
CA THR A 93 -2.07 -15.42 -10.09
C THR A 93 -0.97 -15.27 -9.03
N SER A 94 -0.92 -16.19 -8.07
CA SER A 94 0.24 -16.35 -7.22
C SER A 94 1.27 -17.16 -8.00
N CYS A 95 2.16 -16.49 -8.73
CA CYS A 95 3.40 -17.13 -9.17
C CYS A 95 4.55 -16.49 -8.39
N SER A 96 4.73 -16.93 -7.15
CA SER A 96 6.02 -16.84 -6.48
C SER A 96 6.72 -18.18 -6.72
N ARG A 97 7.77 -18.14 -7.53
CA ARG A 97 8.79 -19.19 -7.56
C ARG A 97 10.04 -18.63 -6.91
#